data_AF-A0A5C3QE71-F1
#
_entry.id   AF-A0A5C3QE71-F1
#
_cell.length_a   1.000
_cell.length_b   1.000
_cell.length_c   1.000
_cell.angle_alpha   90.00
_cell.angle_beta   90.00
_cell.angle_gamma   90.00
#
_symmetry.space_group_name_H-M   'P 1'
#
loop_
_entity.id
_entity.type
_entity.pdbx_description
1 polymer ?
#
loop_
_entity_poly.entity_id
_entity_poly.type
_entity_poly.pdbx_seq_one_letter_code
_entity_poly.pdbx_strand_id
1 'polypeptide(L)'
;KLLIEQDIPLDSADSDHRTALIHASRNDHYDVAKLLIEKGALLLPVDGDAGWMERTALMFASYAGDEDIVKLLIERGARLDLQDRNGKTALILAAYKGRSYIVRRLIYHGAPLDITDNMGYTALYAADKVCLGVVGILIEEGA
;
A
#
# COMPACT_ATOMS: atom_id res chain seq x y z
N LYS A 1 -4.33 -23.49 -3.07
CA LYS A 1 -4.32 -24.31 -1.84
C LYS A 1 -2.89 -24.77 -1.45
N LEU A 2 -1.81 -23.99 -1.65
CA LEU A 2 -0.48 -24.63 -1.73
C LEU A 2 0.75 -23.80 -1.29
N LEU A 3 0.71 -23.10 -0.17
CA LEU A 3 1.91 -22.44 0.38
C LEU A 3 2.10 -22.58 1.91
N ILE A 4 1.12 -23.14 2.62
CA ILE A 4 1.05 -23.05 4.11
C ILE A 4 1.28 -24.41 4.78
N GLU A 5 1.27 -25.50 4.01
CA GLU A 5 1.50 -26.85 4.51
C GLU A 5 2.94 -27.32 4.35
N GLN A 6 3.76 -26.58 3.60
CA GLN A 6 5.19 -26.83 3.51
C GLN A 6 5.87 -25.77 4.37
N ASP A 7 6.90 -26.17 5.12
CA ASP A 7 7.73 -25.35 6.02
C ASP A 7 8.57 -24.30 5.26
N ILE A 8 8.00 -23.75 4.19
CA ILE A 8 8.56 -22.73 3.32
C ILE A 8 8.49 -21.42 4.08
N PRO A 9 9.63 -20.72 4.26
CA PRO A 9 9.61 -19.38 4.82
C PRO A 9 8.66 -18.51 3.98
N LEU A 10 7.67 -17.87 4.62
CA LEU A 10 6.66 -17.03 3.96
C LEU A 10 7.27 -15.89 3.13
N ASP A 11 8.51 -15.54 3.47
CA ASP A 11 9.30 -14.46 2.88
C ASP A 11 10.33 -14.95 1.88
N SER A 12 10.28 -16.23 1.52
CA SER A 12 11.08 -16.76 0.43
C SER A 12 10.75 -15.97 -0.83
N ALA A 13 11.78 -15.34 -1.39
CA ALA A 13 11.65 -14.54 -2.58
C ALA A 13 12.05 -15.37 -3.81
N ASP A 14 11.36 -15.17 -4.93
CA ASP A 14 11.79 -15.71 -6.23
C ASP A 14 13.05 -14.99 -6.74
N SER A 15 13.52 -15.35 -7.94
CA SER A 15 14.69 -14.73 -8.59
C SER A 15 14.52 -13.23 -8.85
N ASP A 16 13.28 -12.72 -8.79
CA ASP A 16 12.93 -11.31 -8.97
C ASP A 16 12.66 -10.63 -7.61
N HIS A 17 13.13 -11.20 -6.51
CA HIS A 17 12.94 -10.70 -5.14
C HIS A 17 11.46 -10.58 -4.72
N ARG A 18 10.55 -11.37 -5.30
CA ARG A 18 9.12 -11.34 -4.96
C ARG A 18 8.73 -12.43 -3.99
N THR A 19 8.08 -12.04 -2.90
CA THR A 19 7.49 -12.97 -1.93
C THR A 19 6.14 -13.50 -2.41
N ALA A 20 5.64 -14.56 -1.76
CA ALA A 20 4.30 -15.07 -1.98
C ALA A 20 3.22 -13.99 -1.79
N LEU A 21 3.41 -13.08 -0.84
CA LEU A 21 2.48 -11.98 -0.57
C LEU A 21 2.42 -11.01 -1.76
N ILE A 22 3.57 -10.68 -2.36
CA ILE A 22 3.65 -9.82 -3.55
C ILE A 22 2.88 -10.45 -4.72
N HIS A 23 3.06 -11.75 -4.96
CA HIS A 23 2.34 -12.44 -6.03
C HIS A 23 0.83 -12.47 -5.81
N ALA A 24 0.39 -12.66 -4.56
CA ALA A 24 -1.03 -12.64 -4.22
C ALA A 24 -1.65 -11.24 -4.42
N SER A 25 -0.94 -10.19 -3.99
CA SER A 25 -1.38 -8.80 -4.19
C SER A 25 -1.43 -8.38 -5.67
N ARG A 26 -0.53 -8.89 -6.52
CA ARG A 26 -0.49 -8.55 -7.96
C ARG A 26 -1.61 -9.20 -8.79
N ASN A 27 -2.09 -10.36 -8.37
CA ASN A 27 -3.08 -11.14 -9.12
C ASN A 27 -4.48 -11.01 -8.54
N ASP A 28 -4.74 -9.99 -7.71
CA ASP A 28 -6.02 -9.79 -7.04
C ASP A 28 -6.48 -11.01 -6.20
N HIS A 29 -5.52 -11.82 -5.75
CA HIS A 29 -5.78 -12.99 -4.90
C HIS A 29 -5.83 -12.57 -3.43
N TYR A 30 -6.80 -11.71 -3.11
CA TYR A 30 -6.93 -11.04 -1.82
C TYR A 30 -7.03 -12.03 -0.64
N ASP A 31 -7.75 -13.14 -0.80
CA ASP A 31 -7.85 -14.19 0.23
C ASP A 31 -6.49 -14.83 0.55
N VAL A 32 -5.65 -14.99 -0.47
CA VAL A 32 -4.29 -15.53 -0.32
C VAL A 32 -3.38 -14.49 0.32
N ALA A 33 -3.48 -13.22 -0.11
CA ALA A 33 -2.71 -12.13 0.49
C ALA A 33 -3.05 -11.97 1.98
N LYS A 34 -4.34 -11.99 2.33
CA LYS A 34 -4.84 -11.94 3.70
C LYS A 34 -4.24 -13.05 4.55
N LEU A 35 -4.30 -14.28 4.05
CA LEU A 35 -3.81 -15.45 4.76
C LEU A 35 -2.29 -15.43 4.95
N LEU A 36 -1.53 -14.93 3.96
CA LEU A 36 -0.08 -14.75 4.06
C LEU A 36 0.30 -13.66 5.07
N ILE A 37 -0.43 -12.54 5.09
CA ILE A 37 -0.26 -11.49 6.11
C ILE A 37 -0.59 -12.02 7.50
N GLU A 38 -1.70 -12.76 7.63
CA GLU A 38 -2.11 -13.39 8.89
C GLU A 38 -1.04 -14.30 9.45
N LYS A 39 -0.33 -15.02 8.58
CA LYS A 39 0.78 -15.93 8.90
C LYS A 39 2.13 -15.26 9.15
N GLY A 40 2.23 -13.93 8.95
CA GLY A 40 3.42 -13.15 9.29
C GLY A 40 4.38 -12.87 8.14
N ALA A 41 3.92 -12.94 6.88
CA ALA A 41 4.73 -12.55 5.73
C ALA A 41 5.19 -11.07 5.85
N LEU A 42 6.48 -10.84 5.67
CA LEU A 42 7.14 -9.55 5.64
C LEU A 42 6.61 -8.69 4.50
N LEU A 43 6.40 -7.42 4.83
CA LEU A 43 5.90 -6.39 3.91
C LEU A 43 7.09 -5.75 3.18
N LEU A 44 7.74 -6.52 2.32
CA LEU A 44 8.91 -6.04 1.57
C LEU A 44 8.50 -5.27 0.31
N PRO A 45 9.29 -4.26 -0.11
CA PRO A 45 9.18 -3.65 -1.43
C PRO A 45 9.54 -4.64 -2.55
N VAL A 46 8.98 -4.43 -3.75
CA VAL A 46 9.22 -5.25 -4.94
C VAL A 46 10.42 -4.72 -5.74
N ASP A 47 11.57 -5.37 -5.80
CA ASP A 47 12.63 -4.92 -6.71
C ASP A 47 12.36 -5.37 -8.17
N GLY A 48 12.50 -4.46 -9.14
CA GLY A 48 12.64 -4.79 -10.57
C GLY A 48 12.01 -3.79 -11.56
N ASP A 49 12.28 -3.95 -12.86
CA ASP A 49 12.32 -2.86 -13.84
C ASP A 49 11.02 -2.27 -14.44
N ALA A 50 9.84 -2.71 -14.01
CA ALA A 50 8.57 -2.13 -14.49
C ALA A 50 8.10 -0.99 -13.56
N GLY A 51 7.55 0.10 -14.11
CA GLY A 51 7.16 1.32 -13.35
C GLY A 51 6.12 1.17 -12.23
N TRP A 52 5.66 -0.05 -11.93
CA TRP A 52 4.80 -0.45 -10.81
C TRP A 52 5.54 -1.24 -9.72
N MET A 53 6.84 -1.46 -9.90
CA MET A 53 7.69 -2.20 -8.99
C MET A 53 8.21 -1.23 -7.90
N GLU A 54 8.47 -1.78 -6.72
CA GLU A 54 8.71 -1.18 -5.39
C GLU A 54 7.47 -0.85 -4.56
N ARG A 55 6.28 -1.23 -5.03
CA ARG A 55 5.06 -1.07 -4.23
C ARG A 55 4.94 -2.11 -3.13
N THR A 56 4.65 -1.64 -1.93
CA THR A 56 4.30 -2.50 -0.79
C THR A 56 2.88 -3.05 -0.94
N ALA A 57 2.55 -4.10 -0.20
CA ALA A 57 1.16 -4.60 -0.12
C ALA A 57 0.17 -3.48 0.29
N LEU A 58 0.60 -2.57 1.16
CA LEU A 58 -0.22 -1.44 1.61
C LEU A 58 -0.52 -0.47 0.47
N MET A 59 0.46 -0.18 -0.39
CA MET A 59 0.29 0.66 -1.57
C MET A 59 -0.68 0.05 -2.57
N PHE A 60 -0.60 -1.26 -2.83
CA PHE A 60 -1.53 -1.96 -3.71
C PHE A 60 -2.96 -1.93 -3.16
N ALA A 61 -3.15 -2.32 -1.90
CA ALA A 61 -4.46 -2.30 -1.25
C ALA A 61 -5.06 -0.89 -1.21
N SER A 62 -4.23 0.12 -0.92
CA SER A 62 -4.65 1.52 -0.88
C SER A 62 -5.08 2.05 -2.25
N TYR A 63 -4.37 1.66 -3.31
CA TYR A 63 -4.73 2.00 -4.68
C TYR A 63 -6.02 1.28 -5.12
N ALA A 64 -6.12 -0.02 -4.83
CA ALA A 64 -7.27 -0.85 -5.17
C ALA A 64 -8.55 -0.39 -4.45
N GLY A 65 -8.42 0.09 -3.22
CA GLY A 65 -9.55 0.46 -2.36
C GLY A 65 -9.96 -0.63 -1.37
N ASP A 66 -9.06 -1.59 -1.08
CA ASP A 66 -9.35 -2.73 -0.21
C ASP A 66 -9.14 -2.35 1.27
N GLU A 67 -10.22 -1.89 1.90
CA GLU A 67 -10.20 -1.37 3.27
C GLU A 67 -9.81 -2.43 4.31
N ASP A 68 -10.21 -3.68 4.10
CA ASP A 68 -9.93 -4.78 5.03
C ASP A 68 -8.44 -5.14 5.03
N ILE A 69 -7.84 -5.22 3.84
CA ILE A 69 -6.40 -5.47 3.71
C ILE A 69 -5.58 -4.29 4.21
N VAL A 70 -5.98 -3.05 3.91
CA VAL A 70 -5.31 -1.85 4.47
C VAL A 70 -5.33 -1.90 5.99
N LYS A 71 -6.49 -2.17 6.60
CA LYS A 71 -6.61 -2.28 8.06
C LYS A 71 -5.67 -3.36 8.62
N LEU A 72 -5.72 -4.57 8.06
CA LEU A 72 -4.89 -5.68 8.51
C LEU A 72 -3.40 -5.34 8.42
N LEU A 73 -2.95 -4.75 7.32
CA LEU A 73 -1.55 -4.38 7.10
C LEU A 73 -1.06 -3.34 8.11
N ILE A 74 -1.87 -2.32 8.39
CA ILE A 74 -1.54 -1.30 9.40
C ILE A 74 -1.47 -1.91 10.79
N GLU A 75 -2.43 -2.78 11.16
CA GLU A 75 -2.42 -3.50 12.45
C GLU A 75 -1.20 -4.41 12.63
N ARG A 76 -0.59 -4.86 11.53
CA ARG A 76 0.66 -5.63 11.51
C ARG A 76 1.92 -4.76 11.42
N GLY A 77 1.80 -3.44 11.53
CA GLY A 77 2.94 -2.53 11.56
C GLY A 77 3.50 -2.19 10.18
N ALA A 78 2.68 -2.21 9.12
CA ALA A 78 3.09 -1.71 7.83
C ALA A 78 3.62 -0.27 7.92
N ARG A 79 4.79 -0.03 7.34
CA ARG A 79 5.33 1.31 7.20
C ARG A 79 4.46 2.14 6.25
N LEU A 80 4.07 3.33 6.71
CA LEU A 80 3.18 4.25 5.98
C LEU A 80 3.94 5.26 5.11
N ASP A 81 5.24 5.40 5.35
CA ASP A 81 6.15 6.41 4.78
C ASP A 81 6.96 5.90 3.58
N LEU A 82 6.92 4.59 3.30
CA LEU A 82 7.62 4.03 2.14
C LEU A 82 7.08 4.64 0.84
N GLN A 83 7.97 4.82 -0.12
CA GLN A 83 7.67 5.36 -1.44
C GLN A 83 7.94 4.30 -2.51
N ASP A 84 7.08 4.23 -3.53
CA ASP A 84 7.37 3.45 -4.74
C ASP A 84 8.40 4.19 -5.63
N ARG A 85 8.79 3.58 -6.76
CA ARG A 85 9.72 4.19 -7.74
C ARG A 85 9.34 5.58 -8.22
N ASN A 86 8.07 5.94 -8.16
CA ASN A 86 7.57 7.24 -8.56
C ASN A 86 7.49 8.23 -7.38
N GLY A 87 8.03 7.87 -6.23
CA GLY A 87 7.95 8.64 -4.99
C GLY A 87 6.58 8.54 -4.30
N LYS A 88 5.68 7.65 -4.72
CA LYS A 88 4.31 7.64 -4.20
C LYS A 88 4.19 6.77 -2.95
N THR A 89 3.66 7.34 -1.88
CA THR A 89 3.27 6.61 -0.66
C THR A 89 1.89 5.96 -0.84
N ALA A 90 1.51 5.09 0.11
CA ALA A 90 0.15 4.54 0.17
C ALA A 90 -0.92 5.66 0.26
N LEU A 91 -0.63 6.74 0.99
CA LEU A 91 -1.53 7.89 1.13
C LEU A 91 -1.71 8.63 -0.21
N ILE A 92 -0.62 8.91 -0.94
CA ILE A 92 -0.69 9.55 -2.27
C ILE A 92 -1.51 8.70 -3.24
N LEU A 93 -1.33 7.37 -3.22
CA LEU A 93 -2.08 6.47 -4.09
C LEU A 93 -3.57 6.40 -3.74
N ALA A 94 -3.93 6.35 -2.46
CA ALA A 94 -5.30 6.39 -1.99
C ALA A 94 -5.99 7.71 -2.38
N ALA A 95 -5.27 8.83 -2.20
CA ALA A 95 -5.76 10.17 -2.54
C ALA A 95 -5.99 10.33 -4.04
N TYR A 96 -5.02 9.90 -4.86
CA TYR A 96 -5.14 9.86 -6.32
C TYR A 96 -6.32 9.01 -6.81
N LYS A 97 -6.76 8.01 -6.04
CA LYS A 97 -7.94 7.17 -6.38
C LYS A 97 -9.22 7.57 -5.67
N GLY A 98 -9.21 8.66 -4.90
CA GLY A 98 -10.39 9.13 -4.17
C GLY A 98 -10.86 8.16 -3.08
N ARG A 99 -9.97 7.34 -2.50
CA ARG A 99 -10.31 6.32 -1.49
C ARG A 99 -10.44 6.95 -0.10
N SER A 100 -11.49 7.75 0.11
CA SER A 100 -11.67 8.58 1.31
C SER A 100 -11.53 7.82 2.64
N TYR A 101 -12.07 6.61 2.75
CA TYR A 101 -11.97 5.83 3.99
C TYR A 101 -10.53 5.38 4.27
N ILE A 102 -9.82 4.91 3.24
CA ILE A 102 -8.41 4.53 3.35
C ILE A 102 -7.55 5.76 3.68
N VAL A 103 -7.82 6.91 3.06
CA VAL A 103 -7.13 8.17 3.40
C VAL A 103 -7.29 8.47 4.88
N ARG A 104 -8.53 8.53 5.40
CA ARG A 104 -8.78 8.77 6.83
C ARG A 104 -8.02 7.76 7.71
N ARG A 105 -8.04 6.48 7.34
CA ARG A 105 -7.37 5.43 8.09
C ARG A 105 -5.85 5.60 8.11
N LEU A 106 -5.23 5.87 6.97
CA LEU A 106 -3.78 6.10 6.88
C LEU A 106 -3.37 7.31 7.73
N ILE A 107 -4.11 8.41 7.66
CA ILE A 107 -3.85 9.62 8.45
C ILE A 107 -4.01 9.34 9.95
N TYR A 108 -5.10 8.68 10.35
CA TYR A 108 -5.36 8.32 11.74
C TYR A 108 -4.20 7.49 12.35
N HIS A 109 -3.55 6.66 11.53
CA HIS A 109 -2.39 5.86 11.95
C HIS A 109 -1.03 6.55 11.74
N GLY A 110 -1.03 7.86 11.44
CA GLY A 110 0.18 8.67 11.39
C GLY A 110 0.91 8.65 10.05
N ALA A 111 0.23 8.41 8.92
CA ALA A 111 0.84 8.57 7.61
C ALA A 111 1.29 10.03 7.39
N PRO A 112 2.55 10.29 6.98
CA PRO A 112 3.01 11.65 6.70
C PRO A 112 2.22 12.30 5.56
N LEU A 113 1.80 13.54 5.76
CA LEU A 113 1.00 14.31 4.79
C LEU A 113 1.87 15.09 3.78
N ASP A 114 3.11 15.38 4.16
CA ASP A 114 4.05 16.29 3.50
C ASP A 114 5.00 15.59 2.53
N ILE A 115 5.01 14.25 2.48
CA ILE A 115 5.81 13.50 1.51
C ILE A 115 5.31 13.82 0.09
N THR A 116 6.24 14.14 -0.79
CA THR A 116 5.99 14.40 -2.20
C THR A 116 6.45 13.24 -3.08
N ASP A 117 5.72 12.99 -4.16
CA ASP A 117 6.18 12.12 -5.24
C ASP A 117 7.31 12.76 -6.06
N ASN A 118 7.85 12.04 -7.06
CA ASN A 118 8.98 12.53 -7.86
C ASN A 118 8.64 13.78 -8.71
N MET A 119 7.37 14.16 -8.82
CA MET A 119 6.92 15.39 -9.47
C MET A 119 6.69 16.54 -8.48
N GLY A 120 6.95 16.32 -7.19
CA GLY A 120 6.69 17.29 -6.12
C GLY A 120 5.25 17.29 -5.63
N TYR A 121 4.45 16.27 -5.94
CA TYR A 121 3.02 16.24 -5.57
C TYR A 121 2.80 15.53 -4.24
N THR A 122 2.16 16.22 -3.29
CA THR A 122 1.65 15.64 -2.04
C THR A 122 0.34 14.88 -2.27
N ALA A 123 -0.15 14.20 -1.24
CA ALA A 123 -1.47 13.58 -1.27
C ALA A 123 -2.59 14.60 -1.54
N LEU A 124 -2.46 15.83 -1.01
CA LEU A 124 -3.43 16.91 -1.25
C LEU A 124 -3.48 17.30 -2.73
N TYR A 125 -2.32 17.48 -3.35
CA TYR A 125 -2.26 17.78 -4.78
C TYR A 125 -2.84 16.64 -5.64
N ALA A 126 -2.56 15.39 -5.28
CA ALA A 126 -3.12 14.23 -5.97
C ALA A 126 -4.64 14.15 -5.85
N ALA A 127 -5.21 14.52 -4.69
CA ALA A 127 -6.64 14.55 -4.44
C ALA A 127 -7.36 15.69 -5.19
N ASP A 128 -6.75 16.86 -5.30
CA ASP A 128 -7.30 18.04 -6.01
C ASP A 128 -7.73 17.69 -7.44
N LYS A 129 -6.96 16.85 -8.12
CA LYS A 129 -7.26 16.43 -9.50
C LYS A 129 -8.42 15.45 -9.62
N VAL A 130 -8.92 14.88 -8.52
CA VAL A 130 -9.77 13.69 -8.55
C VAL A 130 -11.01 13.80 -7.67
N CYS A 131 -10.88 14.18 -6.39
CA CYS A 131 -11.97 14.06 -5.41
C CYS A 131 -11.95 15.15 -4.34
N LEU A 132 -12.95 16.05 -4.40
CA LEU A 132 -13.17 17.10 -3.39
C LEU A 132 -13.36 16.55 -1.97
N GLY A 133 -13.95 15.36 -1.82
CA GLY A 133 -14.14 14.73 -0.51
C GLY A 133 -12.82 14.38 0.18
N VAL A 134 -11.82 13.92 -0.59
CA VAL A 134 -10.47 13.65 -0.07
C VAL A 134 -9.72 14.95 0.22
N VAL A 135 -9.89 15.98 -0.62
CA VAL A 135 -9.31 17.31 -0.37
C VAL A 135 -9.77 17.86 0.98
N GLY A 136 -11.07 17.78 1.28
CA GLY A 136 -11.60 18.21 2.58
C GLY A 136 -10.96 17.48 3.76
N ILE A 137 -10.82 16.15 3.67
CA ILE A 137 -10.16 15.34 4.70
C ILE A 137 -8.72 15.80 4.92
N LEU A 138 -7.95 15.99 3.85
CA LEU A 138 -6.54 16.34 3.96
C LEU A 138 -6.35 17.75 4.55
N ILE A 139 -7.19 18.71 4.18
CA ILE A 139 -7.16 20.07 4.75
C ILE A 139 -7.53 20.05 6.25
N GLU A 140 -8.54 19.28 6.64
CA GLU A 140 -8.96 19.15 8.05
C GLU A 140 -7.83 18.60 8.93
N GLU A 141 -6.99 17.72 8.38
CA GLU A 141 -5.90 17.05 9.08
C GLU A 141 -4.54 17.78 8.94
N GLY A 142 -4.52 18.96 8.31
CA GLY A 142 -3.36 19.84 8.25
C GLY A 142 -2.35 19.56 7.14
N ALA A 143 -2.79 18.96 6.03
CA ALA A 143 -1.99 18.77 4.81
C ALA A 143 -1.73 20.06 4.02
#